data_AF-A0A1B6L659-F1
#
_entry.id   AF-A0A1B6L659-F1
#
_cell.length_a   1.000
_cell.length_b   1.000
_cell.length_c   1.000
_cell.angle_alpha   90.00
_cell.angle_beta   90.00
_cell.angle_gamma   90.00
#
_symmetry.space_group_name_H-M   'P 1'
#
loop_
_entity.id
_entity.type
_entity.pdbx_description
1 polymer ?
#
loop_
_entity_poly.entity_id
_entity_poly.type
_entity_poly.pdbx_seq_one_letter_code
_entity_poly.pdbx_strand_id
1 'polypeptide(L)'
;RILVGLASQESCREAFRKHEILTTVSLYVLETTMHAQKQNNRRGLDLHSYNTRTANNFTIPQHRLTLFEKQTTYIGAKFFNILPEDIKNIHGHENMRKKLHVWLLERPFYSNEEYLHWKEGIRLE
;
A
#
# COMPACT_ATOMS: atom_id res chain seq x y z
N ARG A 1 4.87 -9.05 -21.15
CA ARG A 1 6.01 -9.46 -22.01
C ARG A 1 5.53 -9.69 -23.42
N ILE A 2 4.83 -10.80 -23.70
CA ILE A 2 4.28 -11.13 -25.03
C ILE A 2 3.43 -9.97 -25.58
N LEU A 3 2.51 -9.43 -24.78
CA LEU A 3 1.64 -8.31 -25.16
C LEU A 3 2.37 -7.04 -25.63
N VAL A 4 3.64 -6.85 -25.23
CA VAL A 4 4.42 -5.62 -25.48
C VAL A 4 5.70 -5.92 -26.27
N GLY A 5 5.94 -7.18 -26.64
CA GLY A 5 7.15 -7.59 -27.39
C GLY A 5 8.47 -7.46 -26.63
N LEU A 6 8.46 -7.39 -25.29
CA LEU A 6 9.69 -7.21 -24.48
C LEU A 6 10.64 -8.42 -24.57
N ALA A 7 11.93 -8.16 -24.69
CA ALA A 7 12.99 -9.17 -24.72
C ALA A 7 13.17 -9.83 -23.35
N SER A 8 13.66 -11.09 -23.31
CA SER A 8 13.68 -11.97 -22.12
C SER A 8 14.34 -11.37 -20.87
N GLN A 9 15.23 -10.39 -21.00
CA GLN A 9 15.92 -9.73 -19.87
C GLN A 9 15.36 -8.33 -19.54
N GLU A 10 14.48 -7.76 -20.36
CA GLU A 10 13.94 -6.41 -20.11
C GLU A 10 12.92 -6.42 -18.97
N SER A 11 12.94 -5.37 -18.14
CA SER A 11 11.97 -5.22 -17.06
C SER A 11 10.56 -4.92 -17.60
N CYS A 12 9.53 -5.50 -16.99
CA CYS A 12 8.13 -5.17 -17.31
C CYS A 12 7.63 -3.91 -16.61
N ARG A 13 8.45 -3.27 -15.77
CA ARG A 13 8.03 -2.16 -14.89
C ARG A 13 7.47 -1.00 -15.72
N GLU A 14 8.18 -0.57 -16.76
CA GLU A 14 7.71 0.51 -17.64
C GLU A 14 6.48 0.11 -18.45
N ALA A 15 6.43 -1.12 -18.96
CA ALA A 15 5.27 -1.61 -19.68
C ALA A 15 4.01 -1.63 -18.81
N PHE A 16 4.12 -2.02 -17.54
CA PHE A 16 2.99 -2.04 -16.61
C PHE A 16 2.48 -0.62 -16.35
N ARG A 17 3.37 0.34 -16.13
CA ARG A 17 3.01 1.76 -16.02
C ARG A 17 2.34 2.27 -17.30
N LYS A 18 2.94 2.03 -18.47
CA LYS A 18 2.46 2.53 -19.78
C LYS A 18 1.09 1.97 -20.17
N HIS A 19 0.81 0.72 -19.81
CA HIS A 19 -0.47 0.06 -20.11
C HIS A 19 -1.49 0.16 -18.98
N GLU A 20 -1.20 0.93 -17.92
CA GLU A 20 -2.09 1.07 -16.76
C GLU A 20 -2.44 -0.28 -16.12
N ILE A 21 -1.45 -1.17 -16.03
CA ILE A 21 -1.57 -2.50 -15.43
C ILE A 21 -0.89 -2.51 -14.06
N LEU A 22 -1.64 -2.88 -13.02
CA LEU A 22 -1.07 -3.11 -11.70
C LEU A 22 -0.26 -4.42 -11.66
N THR A 23 0.85 -4.40 -10.90
CA THR A 23 1.55 -5.63 -10.54
C THR A 23 0.73 -6.45 -9.55
N THR A 24 1.01 -7.75 -9.44
CA THR A 24 0.39 -8.63 -8.44
C THR A 24 0.54 -8.09 -7.01
N VAL A 25 1.72 -7.55 -6.69
CA VAL A 25 1.98 -6.94 -5.38
C VAL A 25 1.16 -5.67 -5.20
N SER A 26 1.07 -4.82 -6.21
CA SER A 26 0.27 -3.59 -6.12
C SER A 26 -1.23 -3.90 -5.97
N LEU A 27 -1.74 -4.93 -6.64
CA LEU A 27 -3.10 -5.44 -6.43
C LEU A 27 -3.30 -5.93 -4.99
N TYR A 28 -2.34 -6.70 -4.47
CA TYR A 28 -2.37 -7.18 -3.09
C TYR A 28 -2.38 -6.02 -2.08
N VAL A 29 -1.52 -5.02 -2.26
CA VAL A 29 -1.47 -3.80 -1.45
C VAL A 29 -2.80 -3.07 -1.51
N LEU A 30 -3.36 -2.86 -2.71
CA LEU A 30 -4.64 -2.17 -2.88
C LEU A 30 -5.74 -2.87 -2.09
N GLU A 31 -5.97 -4.16 -2.33
CA GLU A 31 -7.09 -4.87 -1.70
C GLU A 31 -6.93 -5.02 -0.19
N THR A 32 -5.73 -5.33 0.30
CA THR A 32 -5.49 -5.45 1.75
C THR A 32 -5.61 -4.12 2.47
N THR A 33 -5.13 -3.03 1.87
CA THR A 33 -5.26 -1.67 2.42
C THR A 33 -6.73 -1.25 2.49
N MET A 34 -7.49 -1.45 1.40
CA MET A 34 -8.92 -1.13 1.38
C MET A 34 -9.72 -2.00 2.36
N HIS A 35 -9.36 -3.28 2.48
CA HIS A 35 -9.96 -4.18 3.46
C HIS A 35 -9.71 -3.69 4.89
N ALA A 36 -8.48 -3.31 5.22
CA ALA A 36 -8.13 -2.79 6.54
C ALA A 36 -8.83 -1.45 6.85
N GLN A 37 -8.99 -0.59 5.85
CA GLN A 37 -9.76 0.66 5.98
C GLN A 37 -11.22 0.40 6.34
N LYS A 38 -11.86 -0.59 5.70
CA LYS A 38 -13.27 -0.94 5.92
C LYS A 38 -13.53 -1.57 7.29
N GLN A 39 -12.56 -2.29 7.84
CA GLN A 39 -12.67 -2.99 9.13
C GLN A 39 -12.64 -2.06 10.36
N ASN A 40 -12.50 -0.74 10.20
CA ASN A 40 -12.52 0.24 11.31
C ASN A 40 -11.61 -0.15 12.49
N ASN A 41 -10.37 -0.58 12.21
CA ASN A 41 -9.40 -0.82 13.29
C ASN A 41 -9.12 0.49 14.05
N ARG A 42 -8.93 0.37 15.37
CA ARG A 42 -8.62 1.50 16.26
C ARG A 42 -7.48 2.35 15.68
N ARG A 43 -7.75 3.63 15.45
CA ARG A 43 -6.74 4.59 14.98
C ARG A 43 -6.00 5.15 16.19
N GLY A 44 -4.82 5.74 15.99
CA GLY A 44 -4.06 6.38 17.07
C GLY A 44 -4.86 7.46 17.84
N LEU A 45 -5.84 8.08 17.17
CA LEU A 45 -6.81 9.01 17.78
C LEU A 45 -7.63 8.40 18.94
N ASP A 46 -7.88 7.09 18.94
CA ASP A 46 -8.62 6.43 20.03
C ASP A 46 -7.78 6.27 21.32
N LEU A 47 -6.46 6.47 21.24
CA LEU A 47 -5.52 6.25 22.35
C LEU A 47 -4.96 7.55 22.94
N HIS A 48 -4.89 8.64 22.16
CA HIS A 48 -4.32 9.91 22.61
C HIS A 48 -5.15 11.11 22.14
N SER A 49 -5.51 11.99 23.08
CA SER A 49 -6.31 13.21 22.88
C SER A 49 -5.57 14.37 22.21
N TYR A 50 -4.33 14.16 21.74
CA TYR A 50 -3.51 15.17 21.07
C TYR A 50 -3.19 14.74 19.63
N ASN A 51 -3.41 15.64 18.67
CA ASN A 51 -3.13 15.44 17.25
C ASN A 51 -1.62 15.33 16.99
N THR A 52 -1.09 14.11 16.98
CA THR A 52 0.27 13.83 16.47
C THR A 52 0.22 13.52 14.98
N ARG A 53 1.34 13.68 14.25
CA ARG A 53 1.46 13.33 12.82
C ARG A 53 1.07 11.86 12.50
N THR A 54 1.02 11.01 13.53
CA THR A 54 0.68 9.58 13.47
C THR A 54 -0.78 9.31 13.85
N ALA A 55 -1.57 10.34 14.19
CA ALA A 55 -2.93 10.19 14.73
C ALA A 55 -3.88 9.46 13.76
N ASN A 56 -3.69 9.66 12.45
CA ASN A 56 -4.46 8.99 11.40
C ASN A 56 -3.98 7.57 11.05
N ASN A 57 -2.87 7.10 11.63
CA ASN A 57 -2.38 5.75 11.39
C ASN A 57 -3.17 4.74 12.23
N PHE A 58 -3.29 3.52 11.71
CA PHE A 58 -3.77 2.38 12.47
C PHE A 58 -2.77 2.02 13.56
N THR A 59 -3.28 1.79 14.77
CA THR A 59 -2.48 1.20 15.83
C THR A 59 -2.23 -0.25 15.48
N ILE A 60 -0.97 -0.61 15.27
CA ILE A 60 -0.58 -1.99 15.00
C ILE A 60 -0.35 -2.65 16.37
N PRO A 61 -1.23 -3.53 16.84
CA PRO A 61 -1.04 -4.18 18.13
C PRO A 61 0.21 -5.06 18.10
N GLN A 62 1.03 -4.99 19.15
CA GLN A 62 2.14 -5.93 19.34
C GLN A 62 1.56 -7.31 19.62
N HIS A 63 1.69 -8.23 18.67
CA HIS A 63 1.26 -9.61 18.84
C HIS A 63 2.43 -10.58 18.74
N ARG A 64 2.41 -11.59 19.61
CA ARG A 64 3.48 -12.58 19.79
C ARG A 64 3.36 -13.78 18.83
N LEU A 65 2.29 -13.85 18.05
CA LEU A 65 1.96 -14.97 17.16
C LEU A 65 2.03 -14.54 15.69
N THR A 66 2.88 -15.22 14.91
CA THR A 66 3.03 -15.07 13.44
C THR A 66 1.72 -15.28 12.66
N LEU A 67 0.73 -15.94 13.26
CA LEU A 67 -0.60 -16.10 12.68
C LEU A 67 -1.35 -14.75 12.53
N PHE A 68 -1.11 -13.79 13.43
CA PHE A 68 -1.67 -12.44 13.32
C PHE A 68 -1.01 -11.63 12.20
N GLU A 69 0.27 -11.88 11.91
CA GLU A 69 0.98 -11.23 10.80
C GLU A 69 0.42 -11.66 9.44
N LYS A 70 -0.16 -12.86 9.35
CA LYS A 70 -0.81 -13.39 8.14
C LYS A 70 -2.22 -12.85 7.89
N GLN A 71 -2.82 -12.13 8.84
CA GLN A 71 -4.12 -11.51 8.60
C GLN A 71 -3.98 -10.32 7.65
N THR A 72 -4.79 -10.31 6.59
CA THR A 72 -4.88 -9.21 5.61
C THR A 72 -5.12 -7.86 6.28
N THR A 73 -5.80 -7.85 7.43
CA THR A 73 -6.03 -6.69 8.28
C THR A 73 -4.73 -6.10 8.86
N TYR A 74 -3.81 -6.93 9.33
CA TYR A 74 -2.53 -6.49 9.93
C TYR A 74 -1.63 -5.85 8.87
N ILE A 75 -1.38 -6.60 7.78
CA ILE A 75 -0.52 -6.11 6.70
C ILE A 75 -1.16 -4.93 5.96
N GLY A 76 -2.48 -4.94 5.79
CA GLY A 76 -3.23 -3.81 5.21
C GLY A 76 -3.15 -2.54 6.07
N ALA A 77 -3.18 -2.67 7.39
CA ALA A 77 -2.95 -1.55 8.31
C ALA A 77 -1.51 -1.01 8.19
N LYS A 78 -0.51 -1.90 8.11
CA LYS A 78 0.89 -1.52 7.87
C LYS A 78 1.04 -0.79 6.54
N PHE A 79 0.39 -1.29 5.49
CA PHE A 79 0.40 -0.67 4.18
C PHE A 79 -0.28 0.69 4.17
N PHE A 80 -1.42 0.84 4.85
CA PHE A 80 -2.08 2.13 5.00
C PHE A 80 -1.17 3.15 5.68
N ASN A 81 -0.51 2.78 6.78
CA ASN A 81 0.27 3.70 7.60
C ASN A 81 1.44 4.37 6.85
N ILE A 82 2.02 3.66 5.88
CA ILE A 82 3.13 4.20 5.09
C ILE A 82 2.66 5.04 3.89
N LEU A 83 1.35 5.04 3.57
CA LEU A 83 0.85 5.83 2.46
C LEU A 83 1.18 7.32 2.60
N PRO A 84 1.27 8.04 1.47
CA PRO A 84 1.26 9.49 1.45
C PRO A 84 0.06 10.08 2.20
N GLU A 85 0.25 11.19 2.90
CA GLU A 85 -0.83 11.86 3.65
C GLU A 85 -1.97 12.34 2.74
N ASP A 86 -1.68 12.74 1.50
CA ASP A 86 -2.70 13.16 0.52
C ASP A 86 -3.64 12.02 0.15
N ILE A 87 -3.21 10.76 0.23
CA ILE A 87 -4.07 9.58 0.01
C ILE A 87 -4.82 9.21 1.28
N LYS A 88 -4.15 9.24 2.44
CA LYS A 88 -4.76 8.89 3.74
C LYS A 88 -5.89 9.83 4.16
N ASN A 89 -5.79 11.11 3.77
CA ASN A 89 -6.78 12.14 4.13
C ASN A 89 -7.98 12.20 3.17
N ILE A 90 -8.06 11.32 2.16
CA ILE A 90 -9.21 11.27 1.26
C ILE A 90 -10.43 10.70 2.00
N HIS A 91 -11.51 11.47 1.97
CA HIS A 91 -12.80 11.03 2.46
C HIS A 91 -13.52 10.15 1.42
N GLY A 92 -14.07 9.04 1.90
CA GLY A 92 -14.83 8.08 1.10
C GLY A 92 -13.98 6.92 0.57
N HIS A 93 -14.47 5.70 0.80
CA HIS A 93 -13.82 4.45 0.41
C HIS A 93 -13.49 4.40 -1.09
N GLU A 94 -14.45 4.74 -1.95
CA GLU A 94 -14.27 4.69 -3.41
C GLU A 94 -13.27 5.73 -3.92
N ASN A 95 -13.27 6.94 -3.34
CA ASN A 95 -12.35 7.99 -3.74
C ASN A 95 -10.91 7.64 -3.35
N MET A 96 -10.72 7.10 -2.14
CA MET A 96 -9.43 6.63 -1.69
C MET A 96 -8.95 5.45 -2.56
N ARG A 97 -9.82 4.47 -2.85
CA ARG A 97 -9.51 3.34 -3.74
C ARG A 97 -9.02 3.81 -5.10
N LYS A 98 -9.73 4.76 -5.73
CA LYS A 98 -9.33 5.34 -7.02
C LYS A 98 -7.97 6.04 -6.94
N LYS A 99 -7.75 6.88 -5.93
CA LYS A 99 -6.48 7.60 -5.78
C LYS A 99 -5.32 6.63 -5.53
N LEU A 100 -5.51 5.65 -4.65
CA LEU A 100 -4.52 4.63 -4.35
C LEU A 100 -4.21 3.78 -5.58
N HIS A 101 -5.22 3.40 -6.36
CA HIS A 101 -5.04 2.69 -7.62
C HIS A 101 -4.15 3.47 -8.59
N VAL A 102 -4.44 4.76 -8.83
CA VAL A 102 -3.61 5.62 -9.68
C VAL A 102 -2.18 5.74 -9.14
N TRP A 103 -2.03 5.92 -7.83
CA TRP A 103 -0.71 6.03 -7.21
C TRP A 103 0.15 4.76 -7.37
N LEU A 104 -0.49 3.59 -7.30
CA LEU A 104 0.14 2.28 -7.51
C LEU A 104 0.44 1.99 -8.99
N LEU A 105 -0.38 2.47 -9.93
CA LEU A 105 -0.10 2.37 -11.36
C LEU A 105 1.17 3.12 -11.76
N GLU A 106 1.37 4.30 -11.19
CA GLU A 106 2.58 5.08 -11.41
C GLU A 106 3.83 4.43 -10.78
N ARG A 107 3.68 3.51 -9.83
CA ARG A 107 4.78 2.92 -9.05
C ARG A 107 4.64 1.40 -9.02
N PRO A 108 5.08 0.68 -10.07
CA PRO A 108 4.86 -0.76 -10.15
C PRO A 108 5.80 -1.46 -9.16
N PHE A 109 5.28 -1.92 -8.02
CA PHE A 109 6.06 -2.63 -6.99
C PHE A 109 6.14 -4.13 -7.30
N TYR A 110 7.31 -4.76 -7.11
CA TYR A 110 7.49 -6.20 -7.33
C TYR A 110 7.61 -7.02 -6.03
N SER A 111 7.76 -6.36 -4.88
CA SER A 111 7.72 -6.98 -3.56
C SER A 111 7.04 -6.08 -2.53
N ASN A 112 6.58 -6.68 -1.43
CA ASN A 112 6.00 -5.91 -0.33
C ASN A 112 7.06 -4.99 0.30
N GLU A 113 8.32 -5.43 0.34
CA GLU A 113 9.46 -4.65 0.81
C GLU A 113 9.67 -3.40 -0.05
N GLU A 114 9.66 -3.52 -1.39
CA GLU A 114 9.75 -2.34 -2.28
C GLU A 114 8.65 -1.31 -1.95
N TYR A 115 7.42 -1.78 -1.71
CA TYR A 115 6.34 -0.91 -1.28
C TYR A 115 6.62 -0.33 0.12
N LEU A 116 7.02 -1.13 1.10
CA LEU A 116 7.28 -0.69 2.47
C LEU A 116 8.48 0.26 2.61
N HIS A 117 9.34 0.37 1.59
CA HIS A 117 10.48 1.28 1.57
C HIS A 117 10.36 2.37 0.50
N TRP A 118 9.15 2.60 -0.04
CA TRP A 118 8.93 3.54 -1.15
C TRP A 118 9.41 4.98 -0.88
N LYS A 119 9.47 5.38 0.40
CA LYS A 119 9.93 6.72 0.85
C LYS A 119 11.45 6.89 0.87
N GLU A 120 12.20 5.80 0.96
CA GLU A 120 13.64 5.85 1.23
C GLU A 120 14.48 6.20 -0.01
N GLY A 121 13.81 6.42 -1.15
CA GLY A 121 14.49 6.60 -2.42
C GLY A 121 15.00 5.23 -2.88
N ILE A 122 14.54 4.84 -4.05
CA ILE A 122 14.98 3.63 -4.73
C ILE A 122 16.50 3.74 -4.97
N ARG A 123 17.34 3.21 -4.07
CA ARG A 123 18.71 2.77 -4.41
C ARG A 123 18.55 1.42 -5.12
N LEU A 124 18.12 1.45 -6.38
CA LEU A 124 18.29 0.30 -7.26
C LEU A 124 19.66 0.45 -7.90
N GLU A 125 20.59 -0.40 -7.46
CA GLU A 125 21.66 -0.91 -8.32
C GLU A 125 21.05 -1.90 -9.34
#